data_AF-A0A8C2B947-F1
#
_entry.id   AF-A0A8C2B947-F1
#
_cell.length_a   1.000
_cell.length_b   1.000
_cell.length_c   1.000
_cell.angle_alpha   90.00
_cell.angle_beta   90.00
_cell.angle_gamma   90.00
#
_symmetry.space_group_name_H-M   'P 1'
#
loop_
_entity.id
_entity.type
_entity.pdbx_description
1 polymer ?
#
loop_
_entity_poly.entity_id
_entity_poly.type
_entity_poly.pdbx_seq_one_letter_code
_entity_poly.pdbx_strand_id
1 'polypeptide(L)'
;MASESWLDSSLRRSSKLGQEVLEKAKRRSVSCSSTRPRSSPVFDHNEINSESEIFHSDLDHAFSKIVEYMSETTRQCKKFYETMHLAQPSEREHICRYHSQQMLRTTDQKQNASAAIKRDIGSTNPEDFRIEVSPGTYSITAAMQDTKPQTKTVRINAEESMSLTFKL
;
A
#
# COMPACT_ATOMS: atom_id res chain seq x y z
N MET A 1 52.99 7.17 -17.91
CA MET A 1 52.52 6.31 -19.03
C MET A 1 51.51 5.24 -18.63
N ALA A 2 51.56 4.62 -17.45
CA ALA A 2 50.56 3.60 -17.04
C ALA A 2 49.17 4.16 -16.67
N SER A 3 49.06 5.44 -16.30
CA SER A 3 47.80 6.09 -15.95
C SER A 3 46.93 6.41 -17.17
N GLU A 4 47.54 6.80 -18.28
CA GLU A 4 46.85 7.16 -19.53
C GLU A 4 46.23 5.94 -20.22
N SER A 5 46.92 4.80 -20.21
CA SER A 5 46.40 3.55 -20.78
C SER A 5 45.22 2.98 -19.97
N TRP A 6 45.21 3.19 -18.65
CA TRP A 6 44.09 2.83 -17.79
C TRP A 6 42.87 3.72 -18.03
N LEU A 7 43.08 5.03 -18.17
CA LEU A 7 42.04 5.99 -18.51
C LEU A 7 41.41 5.68 -19.87
N ASP A 8 42.21 5.42 -20.91
CA ASP A 8 41.72 5.04 -22.24
C ASP A 8 40.92 3.73 -22.19
N SER A 9 41.41 2.74 -21.44
CA SER A 9 40.71 1.45 -21.26
C SER A 9 39.39 1.61 -20.49
N SER A 10 39.31 2.54 -19.54
CA SER A 10 38.08 2.84 -18.80
C SER A 10 37.07 3.56 -19.70
N LEU A 11 37.51 4.56 -20.46
CA LEU A 11 36.68 5.30 -21.41
C LEU A 11 36.12 4.41 -22.51
N ARG A 12 36.94 3.51 -23.09
CA ARG A 12 36.49 2.53 -24.09
C ARG A 12 35.43 1.60 -23.54
N ARG A 13 35.60 1.09 -22.31
CA ARG A 13 34.61 0.21 -21.65
C ARG A 13 33.31 0.95 -21.37
N SER A 14 33.38 2.17 -20.85
CA SER A 14 32.20 3.01 -20.58
C SER A 14 31.45 3.35 -21.86
N SER A 15 32.17 3.73 -22.92
CA SER A 15 31.59 4.02 -24.24
C SER A 15 30.85 2.81 -24.81
N LYS A 16 31.47 1.61 -24.77
CA LYS A 16 30.84 0.38 -25.24
C LYS A 16 29.57 0.04 -24.46
N LEU A 17 29.62 0.12 -23.14
CA LEU A 17 28.45 -0.11 -22.28
C LEU A 17 27.33 0.90 -22.55
N GLY A 18 27.68 2.19 -22.68
CA GLY A 18 26.73 3.24 -23.02
C GLY A 18 26.02 2.98 -24.35
N GLN A 19 26.75 2.49 -25.34
CA GLN A 19 26.19 2.14 -26.64
C GLN A 19 25.26 0.92 -26.57
N GLU A 20 25.63 -0.12 -25.82
CA GLU A 20 24.76 -1.28 -25.59
C GLU A 20 23.44 -0.90 -24.88
N VAL A 21 23.53 -0.02 -23.87
CA VAL A 21 22.35 0.49 -23.16
C VAL A 21 21.46 1.32 -24.09
N LEU A 22 22.05 2.19 -24.93
CA LEU A 22 21.32 2.99 -25.91
C LEU A 22 20.57 2.09 -26.91
N GLU A 23 21.23 1.09 -27.47
CA GLU A 23 20.61 0.16 -28.42
C GLU A 23 19.51 -0.67 -27.75
N LYS A 24 19.70 -1.08 -26.48
CA LYS A 24 18.66 -1.77 -25.70
C LYS A 24 17.48 -0.85 -25.39
N ALA A 25 17.72 0.43 -25.12
CA ALA A 25 16.68 1.43 -24.92
C ALA A 25 15.91 1.71 -26.21
N LYS A 26 16.58 1.84 -27.36
CA LYS A 26 15.92 1.95 -28.68
C LYS A 26 15.04 0.75 -29.01
N ARG A 27 15.47 -0.47 -28.69
CA ARG A 27 14.62 -1.67 -28.88
C ARG A 27 13.38 -1.68 -27.99
N ARG A 28 13.46 -1.02 -26.83
CA ARG A 28 12.37 -0.87 -25.86
C ARG A 28 11.65 0.46 -25.98
N SER A 29 12.09 1.35 -26.89
CA SER A 29 11.47 2.65 -27.05
C SER A 29 10.14 2.41 -27.73
N VAL A 30 9.09 2.46 -26.93
CA VAL A 30 7.75 2.60 -27.43
C VAL A 30 7.73 3.98 -28.08
N SER A 31 7.46 4.05 -29.39
CA SER A 31 6.94 5.29 -29.95
C SER A 31 5.59 5.46 -29.28
N CYS A 32 5.56 6.10 -28.11
CA CYS A 32 4.45 6.96 -27.81
C CYS A 32 4.41 7.87 -29.03
N SER A 33 3.57 7.52 -30.00
CA SER A 33 2.98 8.52 -30.83
C SER A 33 2.50 9.55 -29.82
N SER A 34 3.25 10.64 -29.71
CA SER A 34 2.63 11.92 -29.45
C SER A 34 1.47 11.92 -30.41
N THR A 35 0.29 11.59 -29.90
CA THR A 35 -0.96 11.84 -30.57
C THR A 35 -0.91 13.33 -30.79
N ARG A 36 -0.44 13.69 -31.99
CA ARG A 36 -0.31 15.07 -32.39
C ARG A 36 -1.66 15.73 -32.10
N PRO A 37 -1.70 16.92 -31.50
CA PRO A 37 -2.95 17.63 -31.28
C PRO A 37 -3.63 17.75 -32.65
N ARG A 38 -4.85 17.22 -32.76
CA ARG A 38 -5.61 17.27 -34.00
C ARG A 38 -5.80 18.76 -34.36
N SER A 39 -5.38 19.12 -35.55
CA SER A 39 -5.18 20.48 -36.06
C SER A 39 -6.37 21.42 -35.80
N SER A 40 -6.09 22.64 -35.32
CA SER A 40 -6.89 23.81 -35.69
C SER A 40 -6.76 24.04 -37.22
N PRO A 41 -7.84 24.42 -37.93
CA PRO A 41 -7.98 25.84 -38.22
C PRO A 41 -9.40 26.38 -38.00
N VAL A 42 -9.40 27.57 -37.41
CA VAL A 42 -10.44 28.58 -37.23
C VAL A 42 -11.53 28.53 -38.32
N PHE A 43 -12.80 28.45 -37.94
CA PHE A 43 -13.80 29.47 -38.26
C PHE A 43 -15.10 29.23 -37.47
N ASP A 44 -15.80 30.34 -37.33
CA ASP A 44 -16.92 30.66 -36.48
C ASP A 44 -18.03 29.62 -36.30
N HIS A 45 -18.61 29.74 -35.11
CA HIS A 45 -20.03 29.72 -34.79
C HIS A 45 -20.96 28.90 -35.71
N ASN A 46 -21.65 27.99 -35.04
CA ASN A 46 -22.94 27.39 -35.38
C ASN A 46 -22.95 25.95 -35.89
N GLU A 47 -23.77 25.21 -35.13
CA GLU A 47 -24.67 24.15 -35.55
C GLU A 47 -24.22 22.69 -35.50
N ILE A 48 -24.80 22.01 -34.50
CA ILE A 48 -25.57 20.77 -34.64
C ILE A 48 -24.79 19.61 -35.26
N ASN A 49 -24.23 18.72 -34.44
CA ASN A 49 -24.94 17.54 -33.93
C ASN A 49 -23.96 16.61 -33.18
N SER A 50 -24.44 16.06 -32.07
CA SER A 50 -24.00 14.78 -31.49
C SER A 50 -22.52 14.57 -31.18
N GLU A 51 -22.06 14.98 -29.99
CA GLU A 51 -20.88 14.39 -29.30
C GLU A 51 -20.84 14.88 -27.84
N SER A 52 -21.89 14.53 -27.07
CA SER A 52 -21.91 14.69 -25.61
C SER A 52 -21.96 13.31 -24.98
N GLU A 53 -20.99 12.46 -25.33
CA GLU A 53 -20.83 11.12 -24.75
C GLU A 53 -19.45 10.97 -24.10
N ILE A 54 -19.02 12.02 -23.41
CA ILE A 54 -18.11 11.89 -22.25
C ILE A 54 -19.04 11.85 -21.03
N PHE A 55 -19.95 10.86 -20.99
CA PHE A 55 -20.66 10.59 -19.75
C PHE A 55 -19.59 10.16 -18.77
N HIS A 56 -19.43 10.97 -17.72
CA HIS A 56 -18.75 10.59 -16.50
C HIS A 56 -19.08 9.12 -16.24
N SER A 57 -18.09 8.23 -16.31
CA SER A 57 -18.25 6.88 -15.78
C SER A 57 -18.82 7.07 -14.39
N ASP A 58 -20.06 6.64 -14.20
CA ASP A 58 -20.79 6.86 -12.96
C ASP A 58 -19.86 6.44 -11.81
N LEU A 59 -19.61 7.35 -10.87
CA LEU A 59 -18.67 7.08 -9.78
C LEU A 59 -19.08 5.80 -9.05
N ASP A 60 -20.39 5.52 -9.00
CA ASP A 60 -20.97 4.30 -8.47
C ASP A 60 -20.53 3.05 -9.24
N HIS A 61 -20.36 3.13 -10.57
CA HIS A 61 -19.80 2.04 -11.38
C HIS A 61 -18.32 1.79 -11.02
N ALA A 62 -17.53 2.84 -10.84
CA ALA A 62 -16.12 2.73 -10.46
C ALA A 62 -15.95 2.12 -9.06
N PHE A 63 -16.74 2.57 -8.08
CA PHE A 63 -16.76 1.98 -6.74
C PHE A 63 -17.25 0.53 -6.76
N SER A 64 -18.29 0.22 -7.54
CA SER A 64 -18.78 -1.15 -7.75
C SER A 64 -17.68 -2.06 -8.29
N LYS A 65 -16.88 -1.57 -9.24
CA LYS A 65 -15.72 -2.30 -9.78
C LYS A 65 -14.64 -2.55 -8.74
N ILE A 66 -14.33 -1.57 -7.91
CA ILE A 66 -13.34 -1.75 -6.83
C ILE A 66 -13.84 -2.82 -5.85
N VAL A 67 -15.11 -2.75 -5.44
CA VAL A 67 -15.72 -3.74 -4.55
C VAL A 67 -15.72 -5.14 -5.18
N GLU A 68 -16.04 -5.26 -6.47
CA GLU A 68 -15.96 -6.51 -7.23
C GLU A 68 -14.54 -7.10 -7.15
N TYR A 69 -13.50 -6.32 -7.44
CA TYR A 69 -12.12 -6.77 -7.33
C TYR A 69 -11.70 -7.12 -5.90
N MET A 70 -12.13 -6.36 -4.90
CA MET A 70 -11.84 -6.68 -3.50
C MET A 70 -12.49 -8.00 -3.08
N SER A 71 -13.71 -8.26 -3.54
CA SER A 71 -14.42 -9.52 -3.27
C SER A 71 -13.74 -10.71 -3.94
N GLU A 72 -13.34 -10.54 -5.20
CA GLU A 72 -12.68 -11.58 -5.99
C GLU A 72 -11.31 -11.92 -5.42
N THR A 73 -10.50 -10.91 -5.09
CA THR A 73 -9.19 -11.11 -4.47
C THR A 73 -9.31 -11.81 -3.11
N THR A 74 -10.25 -11.40 -2.27
CA THR A 74 -10.53 -12.06 -0.98
C THR A 74 -10.89 -13.53 -1.16
N ARG A 75 -11.75 -13.83 -2.15
CA ARG A 75 -12.14 -15.21 -2.49
C ARG A 75 -10.96 -16.05 -2.95
N GLN A 76 -10.09 -15.51 -3.80
CA GLN A 76 -8.89 -16.21 -4.26
C GLN A 76 -7.90 -16.45 -3.13
N CYS A 77 -7.71 -15.48 -2.23
CA CYS A 77 -6.91 -15.66 -1.02
C CYS A 77 -7.48 -16.78 -0.14
N LYS A 78 -8.80 -16.78 0.13
CA LYS A 78 -9.46 -17.83 0.91
C LYS A 78 -9.23 -19.22 0.30
N LYS A 79 -9.47 -19.36 -1.02
CA LYS A 79 -9.25 -20.61 -1.76
C LYS A 79 -7.80 -21.08 -1.68
N PHE A 80 -6.84 -20.15 -1.77
CA PHE A 80 -5.42 -20.45 -1.62
C PHE A 80 -5.10 -21.00 -0.22
N TYR A 81 -5.60 -20.38 0.85
CA TYR A 81 -5.36 -20.86 2.21
C TYR A 81 -6.05 -22.19 2.51
N GLU A 82 -7.25 -22.42 1.99
CA GLU A 82 -7.96 -23.72 2.09
C GLU A 82 -7.17 -24.84 1.38
N THR A 83 -6.53 -24.52 0.26
CA THR A 83 -5.73 -25.48 -0.52
C THR A 83 -4.26 -25.54 -0.11
N MET A 84 -3.79 -24.65 0.79
CA MET A 84 -2.40 -24.56 1.24
C MET A 84 -1.91 -25.84 1.91
N HIS A 85 -2.80 -26.58 2.58
CA HIS A 85 -2.47 -27.86 3.22
C HIS A 85 -2.17 -28.98 2.20
N LEU A 86 -2.63 -28.81 0.94
CA LEU A 86 -2.37 -29.73 -0.16
C LEU A 86 -1.08 -29.40 -0.92
N ALA A 87 -0.47 -28.23 -0.69
CA ALA A 87 0.77 -27.81 -1.33
C ALA A 87 1.95 -28.67 -0.86
N GLN A 88 2.90 -28.95 -1.75
CA GLN A 88 4.10 -29.71 -1.42
C GLN A 88 4.92 -28.98 -0.33
N PRO A 89 5.72 -29.67 0.49
CA PRO A 89 6.50 -29.06 1.57
C PRO A 89 7.42 -27.92 1.10
N SER A 90 8.00 -28.07 -0.10
CA SER A 90 8.86 -27.05 -0.73
C SER A 90 8.09 -25.78 -1.14
N GLU A 91 6.85 -25.94 -1.61
CA GLU A 91 5.97 -24.83 -1.95
C GLU A 91 5.52 -24.09 -0.69
N ARG A 92 5.22 -24.83 0.39
CA ARG A 92 4.91 -24.25 1.70
C ARG A 92 6.07 -23.43 2.24
N GLU A 93 7.30 -23.91 2.16
CA GLU A 93 8.48 -23.12 2.55
C GLU A 93 8.65 -21.86 1.70
N HIS A 94 8.46 -21.95 0.38
CA HIS A 94 8.51 -20.80 -0.52
C HIS A 94 7.44 -19.75 -0.14
N ILE A 95 6.19 -20.18 0.02
CA ILE A 95 5.08 -19.30 0.37
C ILE A 95 5.30 -18.65 1.75
N CYS A 96 5.68 -19.43 2.75
CA CYS A 96 5.97 -18.94 4.10
C CYS A 96 7.27 -18.13 4.21
N ARG A 97 8.13 -18.11 3.18
CA ARG A 97 9.34 -17.30 3.18
C ARG A 97 9.16 -15.99 2.43
N TYR A 98 8.42 -16.02 1.32
CA TYR A 98 8.32 -14.88 0.40
C TYR A 98 6.98 -14.16 0.46
N HIS A 99 5.87 -14.86 0.77
CA HIS A 99 4.54 -14.26 0.77
C HIS A 99 4.01 -13.94 2.18
N SER A 100 4.41 -14.70 3.21
CA SER A 100 4.06 -14.37 4.61
C SER A 100 4.78 -13.10 5.11
N GLN A 101 6.02 -12.86 4.66
CA GLN A 101 6.81 -11.70 5.05
C GLN A 101 6.27 -10.39 4.48
N GLN A 102 5.54 -10.43 3.36
CA GLN A 102 4.89 -9.25 2.79
C GLN A 102 3.80 -8.69 3.73
N MET A 103 3.25 -9.51 4.63
CA MET A 103 2.26 -9.08 5.63
C MET A 103 2.87 -8.64 6.97
N LEU A 104 4.11 -9.05 7.28
CA LEU A 104 4.80 -8.66 8.52
C LEU A 104 5.63 -7.37 8.37
N ARG A 105 5.90 -6.92 7.14
CA ARG A 105 6.69 -5.70 6.88
C ARG A 105 5.91 -4.40 7.00
N THR A 106 4.59 -4.45 7.23
CA THR A 106 3.81 -3.28 7.67
C THR A 106 3.73 -3.15 9.19
N THR A 107 4.23 -4.13 9.97
CA THR A 107 4.04 -4.18 11.43
C THR A 107 5.33 -4.20 12.27
N ASP A 108 6.52 -4.28 11.67
CA ASP A 108 7.77 -4.33 12.44
C ASP A 108 8.61 -3.05 12.31
N GLN A 109 8.18 -2.00 13.02
CA GLN A 109 9.14 -1.21 13.78
C GLN A 109 8.98 -1.52 15.27
N LYS A 110 9.74 -2.56 15.66
CA LYS A 110 10.30 -2.80 16.99
C LYS A 110 9.39 -3.43 18.06
N GLN A 111 9.23 -4.75 17.93
CA GLN A 111 9.02 -5.64 19.08
C GLN A 111 10.33 -5.78 19.85
N ASN A 112 10.29 -5.72 21.18
CA ASN A 112 11.19 -6.42 22.10
C ASN A 112 10.55 -6.42 23.49
N ALA A 113 9.80 -7.49 23.81
CA ALA A 113 9.79 -8.20 25.10
C ALA A 113 8.49 -9.00 25.27
N SER A 114 8.55 -10.27 24.87
CA SER A 114 7.89 -11.44 25.48
C SER A 114 6.64 -11.20 26.34
N ALA A 115 5.47 -11.51 25.78
CA ALA A 115 4.39 -12.15 26.53
C ALA A 115 3.59 -13.04 25.56
N ALA A 116 3.48 -14.31 25.92
CA ALA A 116 2.75 -15.32 25.17
C ALA A 116 1.29 -14.90 24.94
N ILE A 117 0.93 -14.62 23.69
CA ILE A 117 -0.47 -14.44 23.29
C ILE A 117 -1.10 -15.83 23.21
N LYS A 118 -1.56 -16.35 24.35
CA LYS A 118 -2.67 -17.29 24.37
C LYS A 118 -3.90 -16.52 23.89
N ARG A 119 -4.36 -16.81 22.67
CA ARG A 119 -5.71 -16.44 22.26
C ARG A 119 -6.66 -17.31 23.05
N ASP A 120 -7.17 -16.79 24.16
CA ASP A 120 -8.31 -17.38 24.82
C ASP A 120 -9.58 -16.75 24.24
N ILE A 121 -10.33 -17.59 23.57
CA ILE A 121 -11.67 -17.31 23.08
C ILE A 121 -12.58 -17.44 24.31
N GLY A 122 -12.96 -16.33 24.94
CA GLY A 122 -14.03 -16.34 25.95
C GLY A 122 -13.74 -15.75 27.33
N SER A 123 -12.96 -14.67 27.47
CA SER A 123 -12.94 -13.89 28.71
C SER A 123 -13.86 -12.68 28.62
N THR A 124 -15.07 -12.79 29.19
CA THR A 124 -15.98 -11.67 29.48
C THR A 124 -15.47 -10.84 30.65
N ASN A 125 -14.23 -10.34 30.57
CA ASN A 125 -13.71 -9.36 31.50
C ASN A 125 -13.29 -8.13 30.70
N PRO A 126 -13.63 -6.91 31.13
CA PRO A 126 -13.16 -5.71 30.47
C PRO A 126 -11.64 -5.67 30.58
N GLU A 127 -10.95 -5.93 29.47
CA GLU A 127 -9.50 -5.81 29.39
C GLU A 127 -9.14 -4.33 29.37
N ASP A 128 -8.34 -3.89 30.35
CA ASP A 128 -7.81 -2.53 30.37
C ASP A 128 -6.76 -2.36 29.27
N PHE A 129 -6.87 -1.28 28.50
CA PHE A 129 -5.89 -0.94 27.46
C PHE A 129 -4.86 0.04 27.99
N ARG A 130 -3.57 -0.26 27.77
CA ARG A 130 -2.46 0.67 28.05
C ARG A 130 -1.91 1.22 26.73
N ILE A 131 -1.91 2.55 26.61
CA ILE A 131 -1.41 3.26 25.42
C ILE A 131 -0.26 4.17 25.86
N GLU A 132 0.90 4.02 25.24
CA GLU A 132 2.06 4.88 25.46
C GLU A 132 2.10 5.96 24.38
N VAL A 133 2.28 7.21 24.80
CA VAL A 133 2.31 8.37 23.91
C VAL A 133 3.41 9.32 24.33
N SER A 134 3.89 10.13 23.38
CA SER A 134 4.79 11.24 23.68
C SER A 134 4.09 12.29 24.59
N PRO A 135 4.84 13.16 25.29
CA PRO A 135 4.22 14.24 26.04
C PRO A 135 3.41 15.17 25.13
N GLY A 136 2.18 15.50 25.54
CA GLY A 136 1.26 16.28 24.71
C GLY A 136 -0.17 16.31 25.23
N THR A 137 -1.05 16.99 24.48
CA THR A 137 -2.49 17.03 24.75
C THR A 137 -3.21 16.11 23.78
N TYR A 138 -3.99 15.17 24.30
CA TYR A 138 -4.67 14.12 23.55
C TYR A 138 -6.17 14.17 23.78
N SER A 139 -6.95 13.87 22.73
CA SER A 139 -8.39 13.67 22.82
C SER A 139 -8.68 12.18 22.63
N ILE A 140 -9.10 11.52 23.70
CA ILE A 140 -9.31 10.06 23.73
C ILE A 140 -10.81 9.80 23.66
N THR A 141 -11.24 9.12 22.61
CA THR A 141 -12.64 8.76 22.37
C THR A 141 -12.81 7.25 22.49
N ALA A 142 -13.74 6.81 23.33
CA ALA A 142 -14.12 5.42 23.45
C ALA A 142 -15.58 5.25 23.00
N ALA A 143 -15.88 4.19 22.24
CA ALA A 143 -17.18 3.95 21.63
C ALA A 143 -17.49 2.45 21.57
N MET A 144 -18.78 2.10 21.72
CA MET A 144 -19.30 0.73 21.64
C MET A 144 -20.60 0.73 20.82
N GLN A 145 -20.96 -0.41 20.22
CA GLN A 145 -22.01 -0.50 19.19
C GLN A 145 -23.39 0.01 19.64
N ASP A 146 -23.67 -0.01 20.95
CA ASP A 146 -24.99 0.34 21.52
C ASP A 146 -24.96 1.57 22.44
N THR A 147 -23.83 2.29 22.52
CA THR A 147 -23.68 3.37 23.51
C THR A 147 -23.03 4.61 22.91
N LYS A 148 -23.38 5.78 23.47
CA LYS A 148 -22.90 7.05 22.92
C LYS A 148 -21.38 7.15 23.14
N PRO A 149 -20.59 7.50 22.11
CA PRO A 149 -19.16 7.72 22.27
C PRO A 149 -18.85 8.75 23.35
N GLN A 150 -17.86 8.44 24.20
CA GLN A 150 -17.38 9.34 25.24
C GLN A 150 -15.96 9.80 24.89
N THR A 151 -15.77 11.12 24.85
CA THR A 151 -14.47 11.75 24.56
C THR A 151 -13.95 12.48 25.79
N LYS A 152 -12.67 12.31 26.10
CA LYS A 152 -11.95 13.02 27.17
C LYS A 152 -10.66 13.62 26.63
N THR A 153 -10.48 14.92 26.85
CA THR A 153 -9.22 15.61 26.53
C THR A 153 -8.32 15.62 27.75
N VAL A 154 -7.08 15.16 27.57
CA VAL A 154 -6.12 14.98 28.65
C VAL A 154 -4.75 15.48 28.24
N ARG A 155 -3.99 15.98 29.20
CA ARG A 155 -2.61 16.40 28.99
C ARG A 155 -1.69 15.43 29.71
N ILE A 156 -0.71 14.87 29.00
CA ILE A 156 0.24 13.89 29.49
C ILE A 156 1.62 14.51 29.44
N ASN A 157 2.30 14.60 30.58
CA ASN A 157 3.68 15.08 30.67
C ASN A 157 4.68 13.90 30.56
N ALA A 158 5.97 14.20 30.42
CA ALA A 158 7.00 13.17 30.37
C ALA A 158 7.01 12.33 31.66
N GLU A 159 7.13 11.01 31.51
CA GLU A 159 7.13 10.02 32.61
C GLU A 159 5.83 9.96 33.43
N GLU A 160 4.75 10.57 32.94
CA GLU A 160 3.44 10.53 33.57
C GLU A 160 2.58 9.38 33.01
N SER A 161 1.86 8.70 33.89
CA SER A 161 0.84 7.71 33.50
C SER A 161 -0.48 8.03 34.18
N MET A 162 -1.59 7.84 33.46
CA MET A 162 -2.93 8.19 33.94
C MET A 162 -3.92 7.11 33.51
N SER A 163 -4.75 6.68 34.46
CA SER A 163 -5.84 5.73 34.19
C SER A 163 -7.12 6.47 33.83
N LEU A 164 -7.74 6.07 32.72
CA LEU A 164 -8.98 6.67 32.23
C LEU A 164 -10.07 5.61 32.16
N THR A 165 -11.15 5.82 32.93
CA THR A 165 -12.34 4.98 32.88
C THR A 165 -13.40 5.61 31.99
N PHE A 166 -13.90 4.87 31.00
CA PHE A 166 -15.03 5.26 30.18
C PHE A 166 -16.25 4.43 30.61
N LYS A 167 -17.39 5.10 30.81
CA LYS A 167 -18.67 4.42 31.05
C LYS A 167 -19.35 4.32 29.69
N LEU A 168 -18.99 3.27 28.96
CA LEU A 168 -19.57 2.95 27.67
C LEU A 168 -20.81 2.11 27.90
#